data_AF-A0A3C0L354-F1
#
_entry.id   AF-A0A3C0L354-F1
#
_cell.length_a   1.000
_cell.length_b   1.000
_cell.length_c   1.000
_cell.angle_alpha   90.00
_cell.angle_beta   90.00
_cell.angle_gamma   90.00
#
_symmetry.space_group_name_H-M   'P 1'
#
loop_
_entity.id
_entity.type
_entity.pdbx_description
1 polymer ?
#
loop_
_entity_poly.entity_id
_entity_poly.type
_entity_poly.pdbx_seq_one_letter_code
_entity_poly.pdbx_strand_id
1 'polypeptide(L)'
;MVEARQRALRGLTVRVHHAALDDQFSKNLAGLFSLHQEPKRTGCPVIIDYCTNGATAELQLGDQWRVKPSDELLDGLRAQFGSDRVGLDYHQQSGGG
;
A
#
# COMPACT_ATOMS: atom_id res chain seq x y z
N MET A 1 6.20 13.76 -25.69
CA MET A 1 5.62 14.31 -24.45
C MET A 1 5.00 13.17 -23.66
N VAL A 2 4.96 13.34 -22.34
CA VAL A 2 4.76 12.34 -21.27
C VAL A 2 3.57 11.40 -21.51
N GLU A 3 3.83 10.13 -21.76
CA GLU A 3 2.90 9.06 -21.37
C GLU A 3 3.67 8.15 -20.42
N ALA A 4 3.62 8.56 -19.15
CA ALA A 4 4.20 7.84 -18.05
C ALA A 4 3.55 6.45 -17.98
N ARG A 5 4.32 5.44 -18.39
CA ARG A 5 4.71 4.38 -17.46
C ARG A 5 3.53 3.89 -16.61
N GLN A 6 2.52 3.29 -17.24
CA GLN A 6 1.49 2.50 -16.57
C GLN A 6 2.14 1.24 -15.99
N ARG A 7 2.98 1.43 -14.96
CA ARG A 7 3.65 0.36 -14.26
C ARG A 7 2.58 -0.39 -13.49
N ALA A 8 2.40 -1.66 -13.84
CA ALA A 8 1.57 -2.60 -13.12
C ALA A 8 2.03 -2.68 -11.66
N LEU A 9 1.40 -1.87 -10.82
CA LEU A 9 1.43 -1.97 -9.37
C LEU A 9 0.69 -3.26 -9.02
N ARG A 10 1.40 -4.24 -8.47
CA ARG A 10 0.80 -5.53 -8.10
C ARG A 10 0.23 -5.51 -6.68
N GLY A 11 0.79 -4.68 -5.80
CA GLY A 11 0.30 -4.52 -4.44
C GLY A 11 0.97 -3.37 -3.71
N LEU A 12 0.26 -2.84 -2.73
CA LEU A 12 0.78 -1.87 -1.77
C LEU A 12 1.22 -2.64 -0.53
N THR A 13 2.49 -2.60 -0.16
CA THR A 13 3.00 -3.29 1.04
C THR A 13 3.30 -2.28 2.13
N VAL A 14 2.65 -2.41 3.28
CA VAL A 14 2.85 -1.52 4.43
C VAL A 14 3.54 -2.31 5.54
N ARG A 15 4.77 -1.93 5.86
CA ARG A 15 5.52 -2.49 6.99
C ARG A 15 5.16 -1.76 8.27
N VAL A 16 4.72 -2.52 9.27
CA VAL A 16 4.38 -2.01 10.59
C VAL A 16 5.01 -2.84 11.68
N HIS A 17 5.52 -2.14 12.69
CA HIS A 17 6.05 -2.77 13.88
C HIS A 17 4.94 -2.86 14.94
N HIS A 18 4.94 -3.91 15.77
CA HIS A 18 4.05 -4.04 16.92
C HIS A 18 3.99 -2.77 17.78
N ALA A 19 5.15 -2.16 18.04
CA ALA A 19 5.26 -0.93 18.81
C ALA A 19 4.66 0.32 18.12
N ALA A 20 4.36 0.24 16.83
CA ALA A 20 3.80 1.32 16.03
C ALA A 20 2.34 1.07 15.59
N LEU A 21 1.78 -0.10 15.94
CA LEU A 21 0.41 -0.47 15.63
C LEU A 21 -0.51 0.08 16.73
N ASP A 22 -0.92 1.32 16.54
CA ASP A 22 -1.88 2.01 17.40
C ASP A 22 -3.26 2.10 16.73
N ASP A 23 -4.30 2.38 17.51
CA ASP A 23 -5.67 2.61 17.01
C ASP A 23 -5.68 3.72 15.93
N GLN A 24 -4.81 4.72 16.10
CA GLN A 24 -4.65 5.82 15.16
C GLN A 24 -4.05 5.38 13.81
N PHE A 25 -3.13 4.40 13.79
CA PHE A 25 -2.59 3.83 12.54
C PHE A 25 -3.70 3.17 11.73
N SER A 26 -4.47 2.31 12.39
CA SER A 26 -5.57 1.55 11.81
C SER A 26 -6.63 2.47 11.23
N LYS A 27 -6.99 3.53 11.96
CA LYS A 27 -7.95 4.56 11.52
C LYS A 27 -7.44 5.39 10.36
N ASN A 28 -6.17 5.81 10.37
CA ASN A 28 -5.61 6.57 9.25
C ASN A 28 -5.62 5.75 7.96
N LEU A 29 -5.27 4.46 8.07
CA LEU A 29 -5.16 3.55 6.93
C LEU A 29 -6.56 3.26 6.40
N ALA A 30 -7.49 2.98 7.30
CA ALA A 30 -8.88 2.79 6.94
C ALA A 30 -9.49 4.04 6.29
N GLY A 31 -9.22 5.24 6.83
CA GLY A 31 -9.71 6.50 6.29
C GLY A 31 -9.18 6.78 4.88
N LEU A 32 -7.88 6.62 4.66
CA LEU A 32 -7.27 6.77 3.33
C LEU A 32 -7.86 5.75 2.34
N PHE A 33 -8.01 4.50 2.75
CA PHE A 33 -8.58 3.48 1.88
C PHE A 33 -10.06 3.70 1.58
N SER A 34 -10.83 4.21 2.53
CA SER A 34 -12.23 4.60 2.28
C SER A 34 -12.35 5.80 1.36
N LEU A 35 -11.40 6.75 1.41
CA LEU A 35 -11.39 7.93 0.52
C LEU A 35 -11.01 7.58 -0.93
N HIS A 36 -10.14 6.59 -1.11
CA HIS A 36 -9.60 6.18 -2.41
C HIS A 36 -10.02 4.77 -2.84
N GLN A 37 -11.05 4.23 -2.20
CA GLN A 37 -11.60 2.90 -2.46
C GLN A 37 -12.15 2.87 -3.89
N GLU A 38 -11.70 1.90 -4.69
CA GLU A 38 -12.26 1.70 -6.02
C GLU A 38 -12.99 0.35 -6.10
N PRO A 39 -14.30 0.34 -6.36
CA PRO A 39 -15.08 -0.90 -6.49
C PRO A 39 -14.80 -1.67 -7.79
N LYS A 40 -13.89 -1.19 -8.64
CA LYS A 40 -13.53 -1.85 -9.90
C LYS A 40 -12.34 -2.82 -9.73
N ARG A 41 -12.38 -3.92 -10.48
CA ARG A 41 -11.41 -5.04 -10.55
C ARG A 41 -9.93 -4.68 -10.79
N THR A 42 -9.61 -3.39 -10.90
CA THR A 42 -8.27 -2.82 -11.11
C THR A 42 -7.62 -2.35 -9.80
N GLY A 43 -8.35 -2.33 -8.68
CA GLY A 43 -7.80 -1.91 -7.39
C GLY A 43 -6.72 -2.88 -6.90
N CYS A 44 -5.62 -2.31 -6.41
CA CYS A 44 -4.47 -3.05 -5.90
C CYS A 44 -4.77 -3.64 -4.52
N PRO A 45 -4.41 -4.90 -4.27
CA PRO A 45 -4.45 -5.44 -2.92
C PRO A 45 -3.44 -4.71 -2.03
N VAL A 46 -3.80 -4.56 -0.77
CA VAL A 46 -2.91 -4.01 0.25
C VAL A 46 -2.42 -5.15 1.11
N ILE A 47 -1.12 -5.23 1.30
CA ILE A 47 -0.44 -6.22 2.12
C ILE A 47 0.14 -5.49 3.32
N ILE A 48 -0.13 -5.97 4.53
CA ILE A 48 0.44 -5.43 5.76
C ILE A 48 1.49 -6.42 6.25
N ASP A 49 2.74 -6.02 6.20
CA ASP A 49 3.84 -6.79 6.77
C ASP A 49 4.03 -6.36 8.22
N TYR A 50 3.59 -7.21 9.12
CA TYR A 50 3.59 -6.98 10.56
C TYR A 50 4.79 -7.63 11.22
N CYS A 51 5.73 -6.82 11.73
CA CYS A 51 6.87 -7.28 12.50
C CYS A 51 6.63 -7.10 14.00
N THR A 52 6.83 -8.15 14.79
CA THR A 52 6.90 -8.11 16.24
C THR A 52 8.26 -8.60 16.74
N ASN A 53 8.53 -8.47 18.04
CA ASN A 53 9.81 -8.78 18.68
C ASN A 53 10.29 -10.23 18.52
N GLY A 54 9.46 -11.14 18.01
CA GLY A 54 9.83 -12.54 17.77
C GLY A 54 9.20 -13.18 16.55
N ALA A 55 8.46 -12.43 15.72
CA ALA A 55 7.77 -12.98 14.56
C ALA A 55 7.42 -11.91 13.53
N THR A 56 7.28 -12.33 12.28
CA THR A 56 6.77 -11.53 11.16
C THR A 56 5.52 -12.20 10.60
N ALA A 57 4.46 -11.43 10.41
CA ALA A 57 3.21 -11.89 9.83
C ALA A 57 2.84 -11.03 8.62
N GLU A 58 2.55 -11.67 7.50
CA GLU A 58 2.02 -10.99 6.33
C GLU A 58 0.50 -11.07 6.35
N LEU A 59 -0.17 -9.92 6.36
CA LEU A 59 -1.62 -9.80 6.38
C LEU A 59 -2.10 -9.12 5.10
N GLN A 60 -2.53 -9.91 4.13
CA GLN A 60 -3.17 -9.37 2.94
C GLN A 60 -4.60 -8.92 3.25
N LEU A 61 -4.87 -7.64 3.05
CA LEU A 61 -6.22 -7.08 3.15
C LEU A 61 -7.08 -7.58 1.98
N GLY A 62 -8.30 -8.03 2.30
CA GLY A 62 -9.24 -8.58 1.32
C GLY A 62 -9.72 -7.55 0.30
N ASP A 63 -10.46 -8.01 -0.72
CA ASP A 63 -10.92 -7.22 -1.87
C ASP A 63 -11.64 -5.91 -1.53
N GLN A 64 -12.30 -5.87 -0.38
CA GLN A 64 -12.90 -4.67 0.21
C GLN A 64 -11.90 -3.51 0.40
N TRP A 65 -10.61 -3.75 0.62
CA TRP A 65 -9.59 -2.72 0.83
C TRP A 65 -8.81 -2.40 -0.44
N ARG A 66 -9.28 -2.85 -1.60
CA ARG A 66 -8.67 -2.51 -2.87
C ARG A 66 -8.76 -1.02 -3.13
N VAL A 67 -7.62 -0.42 -3.40
CA VAL A 67 -7.50 1.01 -3.67
C VAL A 67 -6.82 1.23 -5.01
N LYS A 68 -7.12 2.37 -5.64
CA LYS A 68 -6.42 2.79 -6.85
C LYS A 68 -5.01 3.27 -6.46
N PRO A 69 -3.95 2.69 -7.01
CA PRO A 69 -2.59 3.16 -6.77
C PRO A 69 -2.34 4.46 -7.56
N SER A 70 -2.85 5.57 -7.03
CA SER A 70 -2.55 6.92 -7.54
C SER A 70 -1.41 7.52 -6.74
N ASP A 71 -0.62 8.39 -7.38
CA ASP A 71 0.42 9.17 -6.68
C ASP A 71 -0.13 9.91 -5.45
N GLU A 72 -1.38 10.37 -5.49
CA GLU A 72 -2.04 11.06 -4.37
C GLU A 72 -2.29 10.14 -3.17
N LEU A 73 -2.71 8.88 -3.40
CA LEU A 73 -2.85 7.88 -2.33
C LEU A 73 -1.46 7.57 -1.73
N LEU A 74 -0.47 7.39 -2.60
CA LEU A 74 0.92 7.17 -2.21
C LEU A 74 1.43 8.31 -1.33
N ASP A 75 1.22 9.55 -1.76
CA ASP A 75 1.70 10.74 -1.09
C ASP A 75 1.00 10.89 0.26
N GLY A 76 -0.31 10.69 0.30
CA GLY A 76 -1.09 10.62 1.54
C GLY A 76 -0.58 9.53 2.49
N LEU A 77 -0.31 8.33 1.98
CA LEU A 77 0.27 7.24 2.77
C LEU A 77 1.68 7.62 3.28
N ARG A 78 2.53 8.18 2.44
CA ARG A 78 3.91 8.55 2.82
C ARG A 78 3.93 9.72 3.81
N ALA A 79 3.01 10.67 3.68
CA ALA A 79 2.85 11.78 4.61
C ALA A 79 2.31 11.31 5.97
N GLN A 80 1.35 10.38 5.97
CA GLN A 80 0.69 9.89 7.19
C GLN A 80 1.46 8.78 7.92
N PHE A 81 2.12 7.88 7.18
CA PHE A 81 2.80 6.70 7.73
C PHE A 81 4.33 6.78 7.65
N GLY A 82 4.87 7.68 6.85
CA GLY A 82 6.29 7.76 6.55
C GLY A 82 6.68 6.85 5.37
N SER A 83 7.56 7.37 4.51
CA SER A 83 8.08 6.63 3.35
C SER A 83 8.86 5.36 3.72
N ASP A 84 9.29 5.23 4.98
CA ASP A 84 10.00 4.06 5.49
C ASP A 84 9.08 2.82 5.61
N ARG A 85 7.81 3.08 5.97
CA ARG A 85 6.80 2.06 6.25
C ARG A 85 5.97 1.69 5.03
N VAL A 86 5.92 2.56 4.02
CA VAL A 86 5.10 2.37 2.81
C VAL A 86 6.00 1.93 1.66
N GLY A 87 5.84 0.67 1.26
CA GLY A 87 6.50 0.06 0.10
C GLY A 87 5.49 -0.20 -1.02
N LEU A 88 5.95 -0.12 -2.26
CA LEU A 88 5.14 -0.44 -3.42
C LEU A 88 5.79 -1.58 -4.18
N ASP A 89 5.03 -2.64 -4.37
CA ASP A 89 5.45 -3.74 -5.21
C ASP A 89 5.19 -3.37 -6.67
N TYR A 90 6.23 -2.79 -7.28
CA TYR A 90 6.29 -2.62 -8.72
C TYR A 90 6.92 -3.88 -9.31
N HIS A 91 6.24 -4.55 -10.24
CA HIS A 91 6.94 -5.49 -11.11
C HIS A 91 7.98 -4.69 -11.89
N GLN A 92 9.24 -4.88 -11.52
CA GLN A 92 10.40 -4.42 -12.28
C GLN A 92 10.32 -5.06 -13.66
N GLN A 93 9.71 -4.36 -14.62
CA GLN A 93 9.80 -4.78 -16.01
C GLN A 93 11.26 -4.58 -16.42
N SER A 94 11.98 -5.70 -16.52
CA SER A 94 13.24 -5.78 -17.20
C SER A 94 12.97 -5.44 -18.67
N GLY A 95 13.28 -4.20 -19.05
CA GLY A 95 13.31 -3.83 -20.46
C GLY A 95 14.48 -4.56 -21.12
N GLY A 96 14.19 -5.35 -22.14
CA GLY A 96 15.20 -6.00 -22.96
C GLY A 96 14.79 -5.96 -24.43
N GLY A 97 15.64 -5.34 -25.25
CA GLY A 97 15.66 -5.45 -26.72
C GLY A 97 15.09 -4.26 -27.46
#